data_AF-A0A6M6E610-F1
#
_entry.id   AF-A0A6M6E610-F1
#
_cell.length_a   1.000
_cell.length_b   1.000
_cell.length_c   1.000
_cell.angle_alpha   90.00
_cell.angle_beta   90.00
_cell.angle_gamma   90.00
#
_symmetry.space_group_name_H-M   'P 1'
#
loop_
_entity.id
_entity.type
_entity.pdbx_description
1 polymer ?
#
loop_
_entity_poly.entity_id
_entity_poly.type
_entity_poly.pdbx_seq_one_letter_code
_entity_poly.pdbx_strand_id
1 'polypeptide(L)'
;MNLINTSTTLSQLEENKWYHLESDRDLNSDILAIKLDSNWIYVSFIGGEYDKISIKFEHSVRGLNEIYQNEYNKNYDASLNLNNTTLHKISLIALSSLALIINKNKEALYSKIIKIDEHSKHFKKLKF
;
A
#
# COMPACT_ATOMS: atom_id res chain seq x y z
N MET A 1 -16.94 -4.85 -10.16
CA MET A 1 -15.50 -4.79 -9.83
C MET A 1 -15.11 -6.18 -9.40
N ASN A 2 -14.05 -6.77 -9.98
CA ASN A 2 -13.60 -8.10 -9.55
C ASN A 2 -12.65 -7.93 -8.36
N LEU A 3 -13.09 -8.39 -7.20
CA LEU A 3 -12.28 -8.43 -6.00
C LEU A 3 -11.37 -9.65 -6.06
N ILE A 4 -10.09 -9.46 -5.75
CA ILE A 4 -9.12 -10.55 -5.64
C ILE A 4 -8.85 -10.87 -4.18
N ASN A 5 -8.40 -12.09 -3.91
CA ASN A 5 -8.20 -12.60 -2.57
C ASN A 5 -6.94 -11.98 -1.94
N THR A 6 -6.99 -11.66 -0.65
CA THR A 6 -5.84 -11.11 0.11
C THR A 6 -4.67 -12.10 0.22
N SER A 7 -4.92 -13.40 0.01
CA SER A 7 -3.90 -14.46 -0.09
C SER A 7 -3.19 -14.53 -1.45
N THR A 8 -3.65 -13.80 -2.47
CA THR A 8 -2.96 -13.68 -3.76
C THR A 8 -1.55 -13.12 -3.53
N THR A 9 -0.56 -13.70 -4.22
CA THR A 9 0.84 -13.30 -4.13
C THR A 9 1.17 -12.24 -5.17
N LEU A 10 2.22 -11.45 -4.93
CA LEU A 10 2.62 -10.41 -5.88
C LEU A 10 3.07 -10.95 -7.24
N SER A 11 3.64 -12.15 -7.28
CA SER A 11 3.99 -12.83 -8.54
C SER A 11 2.79 -13.18 -9.43
N GLN A 12 1.58 -13.17 -8.87
CA GLN A 12 0.35 -13.41 -9.62
C GLN A 12 -0.25 -12.11 -10.20
N LEU A 13 0.35 -10.95 -9.91
CA LEU A 13 -0.08 -9.68 -10.43
C LEU A 13 0.68 -9.31 -11.71
N GLU A 14 -0.04 -8.76 -12.67
CA GLU A 14 0.53 -8.09 -13.84
C GLU A 14 1.02 -6.70 -13.45
N GLU A 15 2.21 -6.31 -13.92
CA GLU A 15 2.69 -4.95 -13.75
C GLU A 15 1.75 -3.92 -14.39
N ASN A 16 1.68 -2.73 -13.81
CA ASN A 16 0.89 -1.59 -14.24
C ASN A 16 -0.64 -1.81 -14.26
N LYS A 17 -1.14 -2.87 -13.65
CA LYS A 17 -2.58 -3.17 -13.52
C LYS A 17 -3.08 -2.95 -12.09
N TRP A 18 -4.27 -2.36 -11.97
CA TRP A 18 -4.93 -2.16 -10.69
C TRP A 18 -5.74 -3.39 -10.29
N TYR A 19 -5.54 -3.84 -9.08
CA TYR A 19 -6.25 -4.94 -8.45
C TYR A 19 -6.97 -4.45 -7.21
N HIS A 20 -8.21 -4.88 -7.03
CA HIS A 20 -9.05 -4.43 -5.93
C HIS A 20 -9.26 -5.59 -4.98
N LEU A 21 -9.15 -5.34 -3.69
CA LEU A 21 -9.41 -6.32 -2.63
C LEU A 21 -10.36 -5.70 -1.61
N GLU A 22 -11.15 -6.57 -0.99
CA GLU A 22 -11.86 -6.20 0.22
C GLU A 22 -10.84 -5.89 1.30
N SER A 23 -11.05 -4.75 1.93
CA SER A 23 -10.20 -4.28 2.99
C SER A 23 -10.70 -4.92 4.29
N ASP A 24 -9.81 -5.62 5.00
CA ASP A 24 -10.08 -6.03 6.39
C ASP A 24 -10.53 -4.83 7.24
N ARG A 25 -11.40 -5.08 8.23
CA ARG A 25 -11.96 -4.01 9.09
C ARG A 25 -10.90 -3.14 9.77
N ASP A 26 -9.71 -3.69 9.97
CA ASP A 26 -8.59 -3.02 10.62
C ASP A 26 -7.92 -1.95 9.75
N LEU A 27 -8.25 -1.89 8.45
CA LEU A 27 -7.67 -0.97 7.48
C LEU A 27 -8.43 0.36 7.36
N ASN A 28 -9.55 0.54 8.08
CA ASN A 28 -10.44 1.72 8.03
C ASN A 28 -10.80 2.19 6.60
N SER A 29 -10.82 1.26 5.66
CA SER A 29 -11.15 1.43 4.25
C SER A 29 -12.10 0.30 3.85
N ASP A 30 -12.94 0.53 2.85
CA ASP A 30 -13.85 -0.52 2.35
C ASP A 30 -13.15 -1.39 1.31
N ILE A 31 -12.36 -0.74 0.44
CA ILE A 31 -11.62 -1.38 -0.66
C ILE A 31 -10.19 -0.85 -0.67
N LEU A 32 -9.22 -1.74 -0.87
CA LEU A 32 -7.88 -1.34 -1.28
C LEU A 32 -7.67 -1.65 -2.75
N ALA A 33 -7.15 -0.67 -3.49
CA ALA A 33 -6.65 -0.88 -4.84
C ALA A 33 -5.12 -0.91 -4.82
N ILE A 34 -4.51 -1.98 -5.33
CA ILE A 34 -3.07 -2.18 -5.38
C ILE A 34 -2.61 -2.25 -6.84
N LYS A 35 -1.49 -1.60 -7.17
CA LYS A 35 -0.80 -1.72 -8.46
C LYS A 35 0.70 -1.86 -8.23
N LEU A 36 1.30 -2.82 -8.90
CA LEU A 36 2.75 -2.96 -8.98
C LEU A 36 3.29 -2.20 -10.18
N ASP A 37 4.36 -1.44 -10.01
CA ASP A 37 5.04 -0.78 -11.11
C ASP A 37 6.53 -0.64 -10.77
N SER A 38 7.35 -1.46 -11.44
CA SER A 38 8.81 -1.46 -11.31
C SER A 38 9.25 -1.57 -9.84
N ASN A 39 9.71 -0.47 -9.22
CA ASN A 39 10.17 -0.42 -7.83
C ASN A 39 9.13 0.10 -6.82
N TRP A 40 7.91 0.42 -7.28
CA TRP A 40 6.88 1.05 -6.48
C TRP A 40 5.65 0.16 -6.36
N ILE A 41 5.08 0.16 -5.16
CA ILE A 41 3.74 -0.38 -4.91
C ILE A 41 2.84 0.81 -4.67
N TYR A 42 1.81 0.92 -5.50
CA TYR A 42 0.78 1.93 -5.39
C TYR A 42 -0.42 1.34 -4.66
N VAL A 43 -0.92 2.05 -3.66
CA VAL A 43 -2.09 1.63 -2.87
C VAL A 43 -3.06 2.80 -2.77
N SER A 44 -4.33 2.56 -3.09
CA SER A 44 -5.41 3.53 -2.93
C SER A 44 -6.46 3.00 -1.97
N PHE A 45 -6.80 3.84 -1.00
CA PHE A 45 -7.84 3.60 -0.01
C PHE A 45 -9.16 4.16 -0.56
N ILE A 46 -10.17 3.31 -0.70
CA ILE A 46 -11.46 3.64 -1.31
C ILE A 46 -12.56 3.30 -0.31
N GLY A 47 -13.36 4.30 0.06
CA GLY A 47 -14.32 4.20 1.15
C GLY A 47 -13.66 4.29 2.53
N GLY A 48 -14.48 4.35 3.59
CA GLY A 48 -14.02 4.50 4.97
C GLY A 48 -13.40 5.87 5.32
N GLU A 49 -12.53 5.87 6.33
CA GLU A 49 -11.89 7.07 6.91
C GLU A 49 -10.86 7.69 5.98
N TYR A 50 -10.17 6.86 5.20
CA TYR A 50 -9.08 7.25 4.31
C TYR A 50 -9.50 7.35 2.84
N ASP A 51 -10.80 7.52 2.58
CA ASP A 51 -11.35 7.58 1.22
C ASP A 51 -10.59 8.60 0.36
N LYS A 52 -10.16 8.15 -0.83
CA LYS A 52 -9.39 8.93 -1.83
C LYS A 52 -7.96 9.29 -1.42
N ILE A 53 -7.41 8.67 -0.38
CA ILE A 53 -5.98 8.71 -0.16
C ILE A 53 -5.34 7.65 -1.04
N SER A 54 -4.36 8.05 -1.84
CA SER A 54 -3.49 7.13 -2.56
C SER A 54 -2.06 7.39 -2.12
N ILE A 55 -1.33 6.31 -1.88
CA ILE A 55 0.07 6.34 -1.52
C ILE A 55 0.83 5.45 -2.47
N LYS A 56 2.12 5.70 -2.60
CA LYS A 56 3.06 4.73 -3.15
C LYS A 56 4.27 4.65 -2.26
N PHE A 57 4.79 3.44 -2.13
CA PHE A 57 6.03 3.20 -1.41
C PHE A 57 6.98 2.35 -2.22
N GLU A 58 8.28 2.59 -2.01
CA GLU A 58 9.33 1.82 -2.65
C GLU A 58 9.44 0.46 -1.97
N HIS A 59 9.35 -0.62 -2.74
CA HIS A 59 9.48 -1.99 -2.20
C HIS A 59 10.92 -2.50 -2.15
N SER A 60 11.89 -1.60 -2.36
CA SER A 60 13.30 -1.91 -2.13
C SER A 60 13.57 -2.20 -0.64
N VAL A 61 14.63 -2.97 -0.36
CA VAL A 61 15.04 -3.31 1.01
C VAL A 61 15.18 -2.06 1.89
N ARG A 62 15.70 -0.98 1.31
CA ARG A 62 15.83 0.30 2.02
C ARG A 62 14.46 0.88 2.39
N GLY A 63 13.54 0.99 1.43
CA GLY A 63 12.21 1.55 1.66
C GLY A 63 11.45 0.76 2.72
N LEU A 64 11.49 -0.57 2.63
CA LEU A 64 10.85 -1.46 3.59
C LEU A 64 11.48 -1.40 4.97
N ASN A 65 12.80 -1.30 5.08
CA ASN A 65 13.47 -1.11 6.37
C ASN A 65 13.05 0.19 7.04
N GLU A 66 12.99 1.29 6.29
CA GLU A 66 12.60 2.59 6.82
C GLU A 66 11.14 2.59 7.33
N ILE A 67 10.22 1.91 6.63
CA ILE A 67 8.82 1.71 7.08
C ILE A 67 8.77 0.82 8.32
N TYR A 68 9.45 -0.33 8.29
CA TYR A 68 9.36 -1.37 9.33
C TYR A 68 10.07 -0.98 10.63
N GLN A 69 11.21 -0.28 10.54
CA GLN A 69 11.91 0.25 11.72
C GLN A 69 11.05 1.21 12.52
N ASN A 70 10.21 2.00 11.87
CA ASN A 70 9.35 2.94 12.58
C ASN A 70 8.31 2.22 13.46
N GLU A 71 7.70 1.13 12.97
CA GLU A 71 6.70 0.41 13.76
C GLU A 71 7.31 -0.57 14.76
N TYR A 72 8.38 -1.27 14.36
CA TYR A 72 8.87 -2.43 15.11
C TYR A 72 10.28 -2.25 15.68
N ASN A 73 10.93 -1.10 15.42
CA ASN A 73 12.33 -0.81 15.79
C ASN A 73 13.31 -1.90 15.30
N LYS A 74 13.03 -2.48 14.12
CA LYS A 74 13.79 -3.58 13.50
C LYS A 74 13.84 -3.41 11.99
N ASN A 75 14.85 -3.99 11.35
CA ASN A 75 14.91 -4.10 9.90
C ASN A 75 13.84 -5.08 9.39
N TYR A 76 13.43 -4.88 8.15
CA TYR A 76 12.65 -5.84 7.42
C TYR A 76 13.60 -6.98 6.97
N ASP A 77 13.57 -8.09 7.71
CA ASP A 77 14.58 -9.16 7.66
C ASP A 77 14.75 -9.86 6.28
N ALA A 78 13.90 -9.58 5.29
CA ALA A 78 13.97 -10.22 3.97
C ALA A 78 13.68 -9.23 2.83
N SER A 79 14.35 -9.42 1.69
CA SER A 79 13.89 -8.80 0.44
C SER A 79 12.44 -9.22 0.15
N LEU A 80 11.68 -8.34 -0.49
CA LEU A 80 10.28 -8.60 -0.84
C LEU A 80 10.22 -9.75 -1.85
N ASN A 81 10.01 -10.98 -1.37
CA ASN A 81 9.90 -12.15 -2.23
C ASN A 81 8.51 -12.15 -2.86
N LEU A 82 8.42 -11.83 -4.16
CA LEU A 82 7.16 -11.71 -4.89
C LEU A 82 6.31 -13.00 -4.84
N ASN A 83 6.94 -14.17 -4.75
CA ASN A 83 6.23 -15.46 -4.69
C ASN A 83 5.61 -15.74 -3.32
N ASN A 84 6.13 -15.13 -2.25
CA ASN A 84 5.68 -15.38 -0.88
C ASN A 84 5.01 -14.15 -0.23
N THR A 85 5.07 -13.00 -0.88
CA THR A 85 4.46 -11.76 -0.39
C THR A 85 3.03 -11.71 -0.87
N THR A 86 2.10 -11.81 0.08
CA THR A 86 0.66 -11.73 -0.19
C THR A 86 0.15 -10.30 -0.17
N LEU A 87 -1.02 -10.07 -0.76
CA LEU A 87 -1.67 -8.75 -0.72
C LEU A 87 -2.11 -8.35 0.68
N HIS A 88 -2.41 -9.30 1.57
CA HIS A 88 -2.60 -9.03 2.99
C HIS A 88 -1.35 -8.36 3.58
N LYS A 89 -0.16 -8.91 3.32
CA LYS A 89 1.10 -8.32 3.80
C LYS A 89 1.33 -6.91 3.24
N ILE A 90 1.01 -6.69 1.96
CA ILE A 90 1.09 -5.37 1.35
C ILE A 90 0.10 -4.38 1.96
N SER A 91 -1.10 -4.83 2.29
CA SER A 91 -2.13 -4.01 2.94
C SER A 91 -1.66 -3.50 4.31
N LEU A 92 -1.00 -4.37 5.09
CA LEU A 92 -0.37 -3.98 6.36
C LEU A 92 0.76 -2.95 6.17
N ILE A 93 1.66 -3.18 5.20
CA ILE A 93 2.74 -2.23 4.88
C ILE A 93 2.16 -0.88 4.43
N ALA A 94 1.06 -0.91 3.68
CA ALA A 94 0.37 0.31 3.24
C ALA A 94 -0.20 1.10 4.41
N LEU A 95 -0.77 0.45 5.44
CA LEU A 95 -1.20 1.13 6.67
C LEU A 95 -0.05 1.77 7.41
N SER A 96 1.03 1.03 7.64
CA SER A 96 2.21 1.57 8.33
C SER A 96 2.79 2.76 7.57
N SER A 97 2.77 2.69 6.24
CA SER A 97 3.17 3.79 5.36
C SER A 97 2.21 4.98 5.46
N LEU A 98 0.90 4.74 5.51
CA LEU A 98 -0.12 5.76 5.67
C LEU A 98 0.01 6.49 7.02
N ALA A 99 0.21 5.74 8.12
CA ALA A 99 0.40 6.28 9.45
C ALA A 99 1.64 7.20 9.53
N LEU A 100 2.69 6.87 8.78
CA LEU A 100 3.91 7.67 8.68
C LEU A 100 3.69 9.02 7.99
N ILE A 101 2.90 9.05 6.92
CA ILE A 101 2.67 10.28 6.14
C ILE A 101 1.58 11.17 6.75
N ILE A 102 0.57 10.60 7.41
CA ILE A 102 -0.46 11.38 8.11
C ILE A 102 0.17 12.09 9.32
N ASN A 103 1.20 11.49 9.92
CA ASN A 103 1.99 12.16 10.94
C ASN A 103 2.91 13.22 10.31
N LYS A 104 2.45 14.47 10.31
CA LYS A 104 3.17 15.64 9.73
C LYS A 104 4.62 15.81 10.20
N ASN A 105 4.96 15.32 11.39
CA ASN A 105 6.33 15.39 11.91
C ASN A 105 7.27 14.35 11.27
N LYS A 106 6.72 13.31 10.63
CA LYS A 106 7.44 12.21 9.99
C LYS A 106 7.37 12.26 8.46
N GLU A 107 6.37 12.92 7.88
CA GLU A 107 6.18 13.05 6.43
C GLU A 107 7.46 13.48 5.69
N ALA A 108 8.14 14.53 6.17
CA ALA A 108 9.36 15.03 5.53
C ALA A 108 10.50 14.00 5.51
N LEU A 109 10.64 13.20 6.57
CA LEU A 109 11.67 12.16 6.68
C LEU A 109 11.47 11.03 5.67
N TYR A 110 10.21 10.67 5.40
CA TYR A 110 9.87 9.52 4.55
C TYR A 110 9.43 9.90 3.13
N SER A 111 9.34 11.19 2.79
CA SER A 111 8.96 11.71 1.46
C SER A 111 9.76 11.14 0.27
N LYS A 112 10.96 10.61 0.52
CA LYS A 112 11.80 9.95 -0.49
C LYS A 112 11.32 8.55 -0.85
N ILE A 113 10.74 7.84 0.11
CA ILE A 113 10.36 6.42 -0.02
C ILE A 113 8.85 6.19 0.02
N ILE A 114 8.07 7.13 0.57
CA ILE A 114 6.60 7.13 0.55
C ILE A 114 6.15 8.46 -0.03
N LYS A 115 5.22 8.40 -0.99
CA LYS A 115 4.65 9.60 -1.61
C LYS A 115 3.14 9.50 -1.60
N ILE A 116 2.47 10.60 -1.26
CA ILE A 116 1.06 10.76 -1.60
C ILE A 116 0.98 10.81 -3.12
N ASP A 117 0.10 9.99 -3.67
CA ASP A 117 -0.09 9.85 -5.09
C ASP A 117 -1.41 10.55 -5.47
N GLU A 118 -1.38 11.53 -6.37
CA GLU A 118 -2.60 12.25 -6.76
C GLU A 118 -3.52 11.43 -7.69
N HIS A 119 -3.20 10.16 -7.95
CA HIS A 119 -4.00 9.26 -8.79
C HIS A 119 -5.37 8.92 -8.19
N SER A 120 -5.71 9.41 -6.99
CA SER A 120 -7.06 9.39 -6.43
C SER A 120 -8.13 9.98 -7.37
N LYS A 121 -7.73 10.80 -8.36
CA LYS A 121 -8.58 11.29 -9.45
C LYS A 121 -9.13 10.19 -10.40
N HIS A 122 -8.56 8.98 -10.42
CA HIS A 122 -9.00 7.91 -11.31
C HIS A 122 -10.16 7.07 -10.77
N PHE A 123 -10.42 7.12 -9.47
CA PHE A 123 -11.54 6.42 -8.86
C PHE A 123 -12.78 7.33 -8.89
N LYS A 124 -13.45 7.35 -10.06
CA LYS A 124 -14.78 7.98 -10.16
C LYS A 124 -15.68 7.34 -9.12
N LYS A 125 -16.23 8.18 -8.22
CA LYS A 125 -17.23 7.89 -7.19
C LYS A 125 -18.11 6.70 -7.62
N LEU A 126 -17.86 5.53 -7.05
CA LEU A 126 -18.71 4.36 -7.24
C LEU A 126 -20.03 4.69 -6.55
N LYS A 127 -21.11 4.79 -7.34
CA LYS A 127 -22.47 4.82 -6.80
C LYS A 127 -22.77 3.38 -6.36
N PHE A 128 -22.79 3.15 -5.05
CA PHE A 128 -23.48 2.01 -4.47
C PHE A 128 -24.99 2.17 -4.66
#